data_AF-A0A3R7PML5-F1
#
_entry.id   AF-A0A3R7PML5-F1
#
_cell.length_a   1.000
_cell.length_b   1.000
_cell.length_c   1.000
_cell.angle_alpha   90.00
_cell.angle_beta   90.00
_cell.angle_gamma   90.00
#
_symmetry.space_group_name_H-M   'P 1'
#
loop_
_entity.id
_entity.type
_entity.pdbx_description
1 polymer ?
#
loop_
_entity_poly.entity_id
_entity_poly.type
_entity_poly.pdbx_seq_one_letter_code
_entity_poly.pdbx_strand_id
1 'polypeptide(L)'
;MNLQEPQYKALDQHLSRKPFIAVRTTTHLFDFPKGSKLEAENRAFPTRHFGTPYRGHHGHDSSQVNYVMASKHPVMTGLEPRFWTPDFHYAANPLGIECTPLMVGQGLKGHQRATFKEVGGHNHVMVLSAEDQERLSGSPHPLVWTVDNIQSRRALVTTIGARKSFEDPNVKRLYRNAVLWCLGRKVPKSF
;
A
#
# COMPACT_ATOMS: atom_id res chain seq x y z
N MET A 1 -12.73 12.99 6.67
CA MET A 1 -12.55 14.05 7.70
C MET A 1 -12.68 15.41 7.07
N ASN A 2 -13.23 16.38 7.79
CA ASN A 2 -13.56 17.70 7.26
C ASN A 2 -12.69 18.74 7.94
N LEU A 3 -11.50 18.97 7.39
CA LEU A 3 -10.55 19.93 7.94
C LEU A 3 -11.01 21.36 7.69
N GLN A 4 -10.73 22.27 8.61
CA GLN A 4 -10.88 23.70 8.32
C GLN A 4 -9.87 24.10 7.24
N GLU A 5 -10.20 25.11 6.44
CA GLU A 5 -9.35 25.53 5.31
C GLU A 5 -7.88 25.82 5.70
N PRO A 6 -7.56 26.45 6.85
CA PRO A 6 -6.18 26.62 7.28
C PRO A 6 -5.45 25.30 7.57
N GLN A 7 -6.14 24.32 8.15
CA GLN A 7 -5.59 22.99 8.44
C GLN A 7 -5.35 22.19 7.16
N TYR A 8 -6.30 22.25 6.23
CA TYR A 8 -6.14 21.68 4.89
C TYR A 8 -4.91 22.25 4.18
N LYS A 9 -4.80 23.59 4.13
CA LYS A 9 -3.67 24.29 3.49
C LYS A 9 -2.33 23.92 4.13
N ALA A 10 -2.28 23.85 5.46
CA ALA A 10 -1.07 23.46 6.18
C ALA A 10 -0.63 22.03 5.83
N LEU A 11 -1.57 21.08 5.76
CA LEU A 11 -1.29 19.70 5.37
C LEU A 11 -0.83 19.59 3.92
N ASP A 12 -1.54 20.24 2.99
CA ASP A 12 -1.20 20.25 1.55
C ASP A 12 0.21 20.80 1.28
N GLN A 13 0.55 21.91 1.95
CA GLN A 13 1.89 22.50 1.87
C GLN A 13 2.97 21.61 2.50
N HIS A 14 2.65 20.93 3.60
CA HIS A 14 3.59 20.04 4.27
C HIS A 14 3.92 18.82 3.41
N LEU A 15 2.90 18.13 2.90
CA LEU A 15 3.09 16.94 2.07
C LEU A 15 3.82 17.29 0.78
N SER A 16 3.60 18.46 0.20
CA SER A 16 4.33 18.95 -1.00
C SER A 16 5.85 19.09 -0.81
N ARG A 17 6.37 19.02 0.42
CA ARG A 17 7.79 19.28 0.72
C ARG A 17 8.46 18.23 1.58
N LYS A 18 7.71 17.54 2.44
CA LYS A 18 8.24 16.68 3.48
C LYS A 18 8.01 15.19 3.16
N PRO A 19 8.89 14.30 3.63
CA PRO A 19 8.66 12.87 3.52
C PRO A 19 7.43 12.47 4.33
N PHE A 20 6.73 11.43 3.88
CA PHE A 20 5.57 10.90 4.58
C PHE A 20 5.35 9.41 4.26
N ILE A 21 4.55 8.76 5.10
CA ILE A 21 3.99 7.44 4.85
C ILE A 21 2.46 7.59 4.90
N ALA A 22 1.80 7.37 3.78
CA ALA A 22 0.35 7.38 3.67
C ALA A 22 -0.19 5.95 3.78
N VAL A 23 -1.18 5.74 4.65
CA VAL A 23 -1.62 4.40 5.06
C VAL A 23 -3.12 4.25 4.82
N ARG A 24 -3.51 3.20 4.09
CA ARG A 24 -4.90 2.76 3.86
C ARG A 24 -5.85 3.91 3.51
N THR A 25 -6.62 4.35 4.50
CA THR A 25 -7.74 5.26 4.37
C THR A 25 -7.30 6.67 4.02
N THR A 26 -6.00 6.98 4.08
CA THR A 26 -5.47 8.24 3.57
C THR A 26 -5.85 8.50 2.10
N THR A 27 -6.04 7.45 1.29
CA THR A 27 -6.52 7.56 -0.11
C THR A 27 -7.93 8.17 -0.25
N HIS A 28 -8.69 8.26 0.84
CA HIS A 28 -9.99 8.92 0.96
C HIS A 28 -10.08 9.66 2.30
N LEU A 29 -9.01 10.39 2.66
CA LEU A 29 -8.97 11.06 3.96
C LEU A 29 -10.08 12.10 4.13
N PHE A 30 -10.56 12.75 3.07
CA PHE A 30 -11.52 13.84 3.18
C PHE A 30 -12.95 13.42 2.86
N ASP A 31 -13.91 14.13 3.46
CA ASP A 31 -15.36 13.97 3.22
C ASP A 31 -16.05 15.34 3.18
N PHE A 32 -15.41 16.29 2.49
CA PHE A 32 -15.90 17.66 2.39
C PHE A 32 -17.31 17.69 1.78
N PRO A 33 -18.25 18.44 2.36
CA PRO A 33 -19.64 18.43 1.92
C PRO A 33 -19.81 18.89 0.46
N LYS A 34 -20.85 18.36 -0.20
CA LYS A 34 -21.29 18.80 -1.52
C LYS A 34 -21.58 20.31 -1.51
N GLY A 35 -21.10 21.02 -2.52
CA GLY A 35 -21.19 22.48 -2.66
C GLY A 35 -20.14 23.26 -1.88
N SER A 36 -19.28 22.61 -1.09
CA SER A 36 -18.20 23.32 -0.40
C SER A 36 -17.05 23.67 -1.35
N LYS A 37 -16.31 24.74 -1.04
CA LYS A 37 -15.11 25.16 -1.82
C LYS A 37 -14.03 24.08 -1.90
N LEU A 38 -14.04 23.11 -0.99
CA LEU A 38 -13.07 22.02 -0.90
C LEU A 38 -13.65 20.67 -1.37
N GLU A 39 -14.87 20.61 -1.90
CA GLU A 39 -15.50 19.35 -2.35
C GLU A 39 -14.59 18.58 -3.33
N ALA A 40 -13.99 19.27 -4.29
CA ALA A 40 -13.10 18.65 -5.27
C ALA A 40 -11.86 18.00 -4.63
N GLU A 41 -11.42 18.50 -3.47
CA GLU A 41 -10.24 18.00 -2.76
C GLU A 41 -10.45 16.61 -2.15
N ASN A 42 -11.70 16.12 -2.05
CA ASN A 42 -11.98 14.74 -1.71
C ASN A 42 -11.30 13.73 -2.66
N ARG A 43 -11.13 14.11 -3.94
CA ARG A 43 -10.45 13.28 -4.94
C ARG A 43 -9.13 13.89 -5.43
N ALA A 44 -9.04 15.21 -5.53
CA ALA A 44 -7.85 15.87 -6.06
C ALA A 44 -6.63 15.71 -5.12
N PHE A 45 -6.81 15.87 -3.81
CA PHE A 45 -5.73 15.73 -2.84
C PHE A 45 -5.04 14.36 -2.87
N PRO A 46 -5.75 13.21 -2.73
CA PRO A 46 -5.09 11.91 -2.78
C PRO A 46 -4.53 11.58 -4.17
N THR A 47 -5.12 12.09 -5.25
CA THR A 47 -4.54 11.96 -6.61
C THR A 47 -3.18 12.66 -6.68
N ARG A 48 -3.10 13.89 -6.18
CA ARG A 48 -1.89 14.73 -6.21
C ARG A 48 -0.77 14.23 -5.28
N HIS A 49 -1.11 13.75 -4.07
CA HIS A 49 -0.11 13.36 -3.08
C HIS A 49 0.17 11.86 -3.04
N PHE A 50 -0.81 11.01 -3.33
CA PHE A 50 -0.69 9.56 -3.20
C PHE A 50 -0.72 8.84 -4.56
N GLY A 51 -0.91 9.59 -5.64
CA GLY A 51 -1.04 9.09 -7.00
C GLY A 51 -2.40 8.50 -7.33
N THR A 52 -3.28 8.30 -6.34
CA THR A 52 -4.60 7.74 -6.58
C THR A 52 -5.59 8.12 -5.48
N PRO A 53 -6.83 8.50 -5.83
CA PRO A 53 -7.92 8.50 -4.88
C PRO A 53 -8.37 7.06 -4.59
N TYR A 54 -9.17 6.88 -3.54
CA TYR A 54 -9.88 5.63 -3.33
C TYR A 54 -10.88 5.36 -4.47
N ARG A 55 -10.89 4.13 -4.98
CA ARG A 55 -11.80 3.69 -6.05
C ARG A 55 -12.72 2.53 -5.65
N GLY A 56 -12.50 1.93 -4.49
CA GLY A 56 -13.22 0.75 -4.02
C GLY A 56 -12.31 -0.27 -3.37
N HIS A 57 -12.92 -1.28 -2.77
CA HIS A 57 -12.25 -2.47 -2.24
C HIS A 57 -13.03 -3.73 -2.62
N HIS A 58 -12.39 -4.89 -2.56
CA HIS A 58 -12.93 -6.18 -3.02
C HIS A 58 -13.83 -6.87 -1.96
N GLY A 59 -14.68 -6.10 -1.28
CA GLY A 59 -15.59 -6.58 -0.23
C GLY A 59 -14.96 -6.78 1.16
N HIS A 60 -15.78 -6.75 2.22
CA HIS A 60 -15.32 -6.92 3.62
C HIS A 60 -14.99 -8.37 4.01
N ASP A 61 -15.39 -9.33 3.18
CA ASP A 61 -15.01 -10.74 3.32
C ASP A 61 -13.78 -11.07 2.45
N SER A 62 -12.88 -10.10 2.26
CA SER A 62 -11.63 -10.31 1.54
C SER A 62 -10.42 -10.21 2.46
N SER A 63 -9.42 -11.01 2.12
CA SER A 63 -8.02 -10.87 2.49
C SER A 63 -7.20 -10.60 1.22
N GLN A 64 -5.87 -10.66 1.31
CA GLN A 64 -5.02 -10.47 0.14
C GLN A 64 -3.73 -11.28 0.19
N VAL A 65 -3.23 -11.62 -0.99
CA VAL A 65 -1.87 -12.13 -1.21
C VAL A 65 -0.98 -11.01 -1.72
N ASN A 66 0.22 -10.91 -1.14
CA ASN A 66 1.18 -9.84 -1.38
C ASN A 66 2.41 -10.40 -2.09
N TYR A 67 2.93 -9.70 -3.09
CA TYR A 67 4.10 -10.08 -3.87
C TYR A 67 5.07 -8.89 -3.98
N VAL A 68 6.30 -9.08 -3.51
CA VAL A 68 7.37 -8.06 -3.60
C VAL A 68 7.89 -7.99 -5.03
N MET A 69 7.87 -6.80 -5.64
CA MET A 69 8.34 -6.56 -7.00
C MET A 69 9.76 -5.97 -7.03
N ALA A 70 10.01 -4.98 -6.18
CA ALA A 70 11.27 -4.22 -6.16
C ALA A 70 12.13 -4.61 -4.95
N SER A 71 12.56 -5.87 -4.89
CA SER A 71 13.28 -6.44 -3.73
C SER A 71 14.58 -5.72 -3.36
N LYS A 72 15.19 -5.00 -4.31
CA LYS A 72 16.39 -4.18 -4.07
C LYS A 72 16.09 -2.85 -3.39
N HIS A 73 14.84 -2.39 -3.36
CA HIS A 73 14.48 -1.13 -2.73
C HIS A 73 14.64 -1.23 -1.20
N PRO A 74 15.21 -0.23 -0.50
CA PRO A 74 15.44 -0.32 0.95
C PRO A 74 14.20 -0.67 1.77
N VAL A 75 13.03 -0.15 1.38
CA VAL A 75 11.75 -0.44 2.05
C VAL A 75 11.39 -1.94 2.03
N MET A 76 11.82 -2.68 1.00
CA MET A 76 11.54 -4.11 0.82
C MET A 76 12.57 -5.04 1.50
N THR A 77 13.58 -4.48 2.19
CA THR A 77 14.68 -5.26 2.78
C THR A 77 14.16 -6.22 3.86
N GLY A 78 14.42 -7.52 3.70
CA GLY A 78 14.08 -8.56 4.68
C GLY A 78 12.60 -8.96 4.71
N LEU A 79 11.81 -8.54 3.73
CA LEU A 79 10.46 -9.04 3.51
C LEU A 79 10.53 -10.35 2.72
N GLU A 80 9.64 -11.28 3.07
CA GLU A 80 9.41 -12.47 2.25
C GLU A 80 8.92 -12.07 0.85
N PRO A 81 9.35 -12.77 -0.23
CA PRO A 81 8.93 -12.43 -1.59
C PRO A 81 7.42 -12.52 -1.82
N ARG A 82 6.72 -13.32 -1.00
CA ARG A 82 5.28 -13.51 -1.02
C ARG A 82 4.75 -13.85 0.36
N PHE A 83 3.62 -13.28 0.75
CA PHE A 83 2.98 -13.53 2.04
C PHE A 83 1.50 -13.14 1.99
N TRP A 84 0.72 -13.61 2.95
CA TRP A 84 -0.72 -13.32 3.07
C TRP A 84 -0.99 -12.34 4.20
N THR A 85 -2.00 -11.48 4.04
CA THR A 85 -2.47 -10.58 5.10
C THR A 85 -4.01 -10.51 5.13
N PRO A 86 -4.63 -10.41 6.32
CA PRO A 86 -6.08 -10.18 6.48
C PRO A 86 -6.41 -8.69 6.28
N ASP A 87 -6.02 -8.13 5.13
CA ASP A 87 -6.30 -6.76 4.72
C ASP A 87 -7.39 -6.74 3.65
N PHE A 88 -8.19 -5.67 3.61
CA PHE A 88 -9.16 -5.48 2.52
C PHE A 88 -8.44 -4.99 1.28
N HIS A 89 -8.54 -5.74 0.19
CA HIS A 89 -7.81 -5.42 -1.05
C HIS A 89 -8.39 -4.17 -1.74
N TYR A 90 -7.60 -3.10 -1.84
CA TYR A 90 -8.02 -1.83 -2.43
C TYR A 90 -7.74 -1.79 -3.94
N ALA A 91 -8.64 -1.15 -4.69
CA ALA A 91 -8.41 -0.81 -6.10
C ALA A 91 -7.58 0.48 -6.20
N ALA A 92 -6.29 0.35 -6.52
CA ALA A 92 -5.34 1.47 -6.59
C ALA A 92 -5.00 1.91 -8.03
N ASN A 93 -5.14 1.02 -9.02
CA ASN A 93 -4.82 1.37 -10.41
C ASN A 93 -5.92 2.23 -11.06
N PRO A 94 -5.57 3.11 -12.01
CA PRO A 94 -4.20 3.54 -12.34
C PRO A 94 -3.63 4.54 -11.31
N LEU A 95 -2.29 4.55 -11.16
CA LEU A 95 -1.56 5.61 -10.49
C LEU A 95 -1.38 6.79 -11.47
N GLY A 96 -1.84 7.98 -11.10
CA GLY A 96 -1.98 9.15 -11.98
C GLY A 96 -0.86 10.18 -11.91
N ILE A 97 0.20 9.90 -11.14
CA ILE A 97 1.45 10.68 -11.10
C ILE A 97 2.63 9.72 -11.14
N GLU A 98 3.85 10.26 -11.22
CA GLU A 98 5.06 9.47 -11.14
C GLU A 98 5.15 8.72 -9.81
N CYS A 99 4.96 7.40 -9.90
CA CYS A 99 4.98 6.47 -8.77
C CYS A 99 5.71 5.18 -9.19
N THR A 100 6.48 4.61 -8.27
CA THR A 100 7.12 3.30 -8.47
C THR A 100 6.47 2.24 -7.58
N PRO A 101 5.71 1.27 -8.14
CA PRO A 101 5.22 0.12 -7.39
C PRO A 101 6.38 -0.71 -6.82
N LEU A 102 6.35 -0.96 -5.52
CA LEU A 102 7.32 -1.82 -4.83
C LEU A 102 6.74 -3.20 -4.51
N MET A 103 5.42 -3.28 -4.34
CA MET A 103 4.67 -4.49 -4.03
C MET A 103 3.32 -4.46 -4.75
N VAL A 104 2.92 -5.59 -5.31
CA VAL A 104 1.59 -5.83 -5.87
C VAL A 104 0.88 -6.88 -5.03
N GLY A 105 -0.44 -6.88 -5.07
CA GLY A 105 -1.22 -7.97 -4.50
C GLY A 105 -2.56 -8.11 -5.16
N GLN A 106 -3.25 -9.18 -4.79
CA GLN A 106 -4.55 -9.54 -5.33
C GLN A 106 -5.48 -9.95 -4.19
N GLY A 107 -6.76 -9.64 -4.35
CA GLY A 107 -7.79 -10.01 -3.39
C GLY A 107 -7.92 -11.51 -3.30
N LEU A 108 -8.24 -11.99 -2.10
CA LEU A 108 -8.52 -13.39 -1.82
C LEU A 108 -9.83 -13.44 -1.03
N LYS A 109 -10.79 -14.24 -1.47
CA LYS A 109 -12.07 -14.42 -0.77
C LYS A 109 -11.84 -15.12 0.57
N GLY A 110 -12.54 -14.67 1.60
CA GLY A 110 -12.45 -15.18 2.96
C GLY A 110 -11.21 -14.71 3.71
N HIS A 111 -11.20 -15.00 5.01
CA HIS A 111 -10.15 -14.64 5.96
C HIS A 111 -9.21 -15.80 6.32
N GLN A 112 -9.37 -16.96 5.67
CA GLN A 112 -8.47 -18.09 5.87
C GLN A 112 -7.09 -17.75 5.29
N ARG A 113 -6.05 -18.04 6.07
CA ARG A 113 -4.66 -17.78 5.68
C ARG A 113 -4.33 -18.55 4.41
N ALA A 114 -3.87 -17.84 3.39
CA ALA A 114 -3.41 -18.49 2.17
C ALA A 114 -2.15 -19.31 2.42
N THR A 115 -2.03 -20.42 1.71
CA THR A 115 -0.91 -21.34 1.76
C THR A 115 -0.12 -21.29 0.46
N PHE A 116 1.20 -21.33 0.59
CA PHE A 116 2.12 -21.44 -0.54
C PHE A 116 2.77 -22.81 -0.48
N LYS A 117 2.85 -23.50 -1.63
CA LYS A 117 3.42 -24.84 -1.75
C LYS A 117 4.61 -24.83 -2.70
N GLU A 118 5.63 -25.63 -2.39
CA GLU A 118 6.70 -25.92 -3.34
C GLU A 118 6.14 -26.75 -4.49
N VAL A 119 6.44 -26.33 -5.72
CA VAL A 119 6.10 -27.06 -6.94
C VAL A 119 7.35 -27.13 -7.82
N GLY A 120 7.50 -28.26 -8.53
CA GLY A 120 8.64 -28.55 -9.40
C GLY A 120 9.68 -29.42 -8.72
N GLY A 121 10.50 -30.11 -9.53
CA GLY A 121 11.58 -31.00 -9.05
C GLY A 121 12.90 -30.26 -8.83
N HIS A 122 13.66 -29.98 -9.88
CA HIS A 122 15.02 -29.41 -9.72
C HIS A 122 15.07 -27.92 -9.32
N ASN A 123 13.97 -27.18 -9.50
CA ASN A 123 13.86 -25.76 -9.18
C ASN A 123 12.55 -25.53 -8.42
N HIS A 124 12.50 -25.90 -7.14
CA HIS A 124 11.30 -25.70 -6.32
C HIS A 124 10.87 -24.22 -6.39
N VAL A 125 9.66 -23.96 -6.86
CA VAL A 125 9.04 -22.64 -6.86
C VAL A 125 7.90 -22.65 -5.86
N MET A 126 7.90 -21.71 -4.91
CA MET A 126 6.73 -21.52 -4.05
C MET A 126 5.59 -20.88 -4.84
N VAL A 127 4.46 -21.56 -5.00
CA VAL A 127 3.27 -21.02 -5.67
C VAL A 127 2.10 -20.99 -4.69
N LEU A 128 1.12 -20.12 -4.94
CA LEU A 128 -0.15 -20.15 -4.20
C LEU A 128 -0.80 -21.53 -4.40
N SER A 129 -1.35 -22.11 -3.33
CA SER A 129 -2.02 -23.42 -3.41
C SER A 129 -3.17 -23.41 -4.43
N ALA A 130 -3.49 -24.55 -5.05
CA ALA A 130 -4.60 -24.64 -6.00
C ALA A 130 -5.94 -24.20 -5.38
N GLU A 131 -6.19 -24.58 -4.12
CA GLU A 131 -7.38 -24.17 -3.36
C GLU A 131 -7.43 -22.64 -3.17
N ASP A 132 -6.31 -22.01 -2.82
CA ASP A 132 -6.27 -20.55 -2.67
C ASP A 132 -6.29 -19.82 -4.03
N GLN A 133 -5.83 -20.44 -5.12
CA GLN A 133 -5.94 -19.87 -6.47
C GLN A 133 -7.42 -19.71 -6.88
N GLU A 134 -8.27 -20.68 -6.55
CA GLU A 134 -9.73 -20.61 -6.80
C GLU A 134 -10.41 -19.50 -6.00
N ARG A 135 -9.79 -19.06 -4.90
CA ARG A 135 -10.30 -17.98 -4.04
C ARG A 135 -9.84 -16.59 -4.48
N LEU A 136 -8.95 -16.47 -5.45
CA LEU A 136 -8.51 -15.17 -5.95
C LEU A 136 -9.70 -14.34 -6.47
N SER A 137 -9.66 -13.04 -6.23
CA SER A 137 -10.71 -12.12 -6.63
C SER A 137 -10.15 -10.78 -7.09
N GLY A 138 -10.83 -10.20 -8.08
CA GLY A 138 -10.40 -8.94 -8.69
C GLY A 138 -9.07 -9.04 -9.43
N SER A 139 -8.58 -7.89 -9.86
CA SER A 139 -7.28 -7.77 -10.53
C SER A 139 -6.17 -7.41 -9.53
N PRO A 140 -4.91 -7.72 -9.88
CA PRO A 140 -3.78 -7.27 -9.07
C PRO A 140 -3.66 -5.73 -9.05
N HIS A 141 -3.35 -5.19 -7.87
CA HIS A 141 -3.14 -3.76 -7.65
C HIS A 141 -1.87 -3.49 -6.84
N PRO A 142 -1.22 -2.33 -7.03
CA PRO A 142 -0.16 -1.88 -6.15
C PRO A 142 -0.63 -1.82 -4.70
N LEU A 143 0.16 -2.38 -3.79
CA LEU A 143 -0.08 -2.37 -2.35
C LEU A 143 0.89 -1.48 -1.60
N VAL A 144 2.09 -1.30 -2.16
CA VAL A 144 3.12 -0.41 -1.66
C VAL A 144 3.76 0.25 -2.87
N TRP A 145 3.84 1.58 -2.89
CA TRP A 145 4.53 2.33 -3.93
C TRP A 145 5.16 3.60 -3.36
N THR A 146 6.21 4.08 -4.03
CA THR A 146 6.77 5.41 -3.78
C THR A 146 6.06 6.44 -4.66
N VAL A 147 6.08 7.70 -4.22
CA VAL A 147 5.61 8.86 -4.99
C VAL A 147 6.83 9.69 -5.34
N ASP A 148 7.21 9.67 -6.62
CA ASP A 148 8.54 10.08 -7.09
C ASP A 148 8.50 11.42 -7.86
N ASN A 149 7.31 11.99 -8.04
CA ASN A 149 7.08 13.25 -8.78
C ASN A 149 7.74 14.51 -8.19
N ILE A 150 8.39 14.41 -7.03
CA ILE A 150 9.18 15.50 -6.43
C ILE A 150 10.55 14.95 -6.08
N GLN A 151 11.58 15.51 -6.73
CA GLN A 151 12.96 15.09 -6.55
C GLN A 151 13.36 15.13 -5.07
N SER A 152 14.01 14.06 -4.62
CA SER A 152 14.52 13.89 -3.24
C SER A 152 13.47 13.81 -2.13
N ARG A 153 12.16 13.91 -2.41
CA ARG A 153 11.11 13.64 -1.42
C ARG A 153 10.90 12.14 -1.27
N ARG A 154 11.07 11.62 -0.06
CA ARG A 154 10.83 10.21 0.26
C ARG A 154 9.40 10.01 0.74
N ALA A 155 8.49 9.79 -0.21
CA ALA A 155 7.08 9.55 0.04
C ALA A 155 6.72 8.09 -0.27
N LEU A 156 6.05 7.42 0.66
CA LEU A 156 5.56 6.05 0.51
C LEU A 156 4.05 6.03 0.71
N VAL A 157 3.33 5.25 -0.09
CA VAL A 157 1.92 4.95 0.12
C VAL A 157 1.76 3.44 0.24
N THR A 158 0.91 3.00 1.16
CA THR A 158 0.51 1.60 1.27
C THR A 158 -0.96 1.44 1.59
N THR A 159 -1.59 0.42 0.99
CA THR A 159 -2.95 -0.03 1.31
C THR A 159 -2.96 -1.13 2.37
N ILE A 160 -1.80 -1.59 2.85
CA ILE A 160 -1.67 -2.55 3.96
C ILE A 160 -1.75 -1.78 5.28
N GLY A 161 -2.62 -2.18 6.19
CA GLY A 161 -2.71 -1.55 7.51
C GLY A 161 -3.95 -1.90 8.33
N ALA A 162 -4.65 -2.99 8.00
CA ALA A 162 -5.65 -3.56 8.89
C ALA A 162 -4.99 -3.86 10.24
N ARG A 163 -5.73 -3.68 11.33
CA ARG A 163 -5.21 -4.01 12.67
C ARG A 163 -4.56 -5.41 12.72
N LYS A 164 -5.22 -6.42 12.13
CA LYS A 164 -4.73 -7.81 12.12
C LYS A 164 -3.53 -8.04 11.20
N SER A 165 -3.27 -7.20 10.20
CA SER A 165 -2.11 -7.40 9.34
C SER A 165 -0.79 -7.09 10.04
N PHE A 166 -0.81 -6.28 11.11
CA PHE A 166 0.36 -6.06 11.98
C PHE A 166 0.77 -7.28 12.83
N GLU A 167 -0.04 -8.35 12.86
CA GLU A 167 0.39 -9.62 13.44
C GLU A 167 1.50 -10.25 12.59
N ASP A 168 1.49 -10.02 11.27
CA ASP A 168 2.48 -10.52 10.33
C ASP A 168 3.83 -9.77 10.46
N PRO A 169 4.96 -10.49 10.61
CA PRO A 169 6.29 -9.88 10.72
C PRO A 169 6.72 -9.08 9.48
N ASN A 170 6.27 -9.45 8.28
CA ASN A 170 6.58 -8.71 7.05
C ASN A 170 5.97 -7.31 7.08
N VAL A 171 4.74 -7.17 7.61
CA VAL A 171 4.08 -5.86 7.75
C VAL A 171 4.82 -5.00 8.77
N LYS A 172 5.18 -5.55 9.94
CA LYS A 172 5.99 -4.82 10.93
C LYS A 172 7.34 -4.36 10.35
N ARG A 173 8.03 -5.22 9.59
CA ARG A 173 9.28 -4.86 8.90
C ARG A 173 9.08 -3.80 7.84
N LEU A 174 8.03 -3.90 7.02
CA LEU A 174 7.66 -2.91 6.00
C LEU A 174 7.59 -1.50 6.60
N TYR A 175 6.80 -1.34 7.67
CA TYR A 175 6.61 -0.05 8.34
C TYR A 175 7.91 0.47 8.96
N ARG A 176 8.68 -0.40 9.62
CA ARG A 176 9.98 -0.01 10.18
C ARG A 176 10.94 0.47 9.09
N ASN A 177 11.03 -0.25 7.98
CA ASN A 177 11.89 0.12 6.85
C ASN A 177 11.42 1.42 6.19
N ALA A 178 10.10 1.60 6.05
CA ALA A 178 9.50 2.82 5.54
C ALA A 178 9.88 4.03 6.38
N VAL A 179 9.77 3.93 7.72
CA VAL A 179 10.16 5.01 8.64
C VAL A 179 11.65 5.36 8.48
N LEU A 180 12.53 4.36 8.52
CA LEU A 180 13.97 4.58 8.34
C LEU A 180 14.28 5.23 6.99
N TRP A 181 13.67 4.72 5.91
CA TRP A 181 13.84 5.24 4.57
C TRP A 181 13.36 6.69 4.47
N CYS A 182 12.14 7.02 4.92
CA CYS A 182 11.61 8.39 4.93
C CYS A 182 12.49 9.36 5.72
N LEU A 183 13.12 8.90 6.81
CA LEU A 183 14.01 9.69 7.66
C LEU A 183 15.45 9.83 7.12
N GLY A 184 15.76 9.33 5.93
CA GLY A 184 17.14 9.39 5.43
C GLY A 184 18.07 8.32 5.99
N ARG A 185 17.58 7.42 6.86
CA ARG A 185 18.40 6.47 7.60
C ARG A 185 18.60 5.17 6.83
N LYS A 186 19.73 4.51 7.08
CA LYS A 186 20.05 3.20 6.51
C LYS A 186 19.07 2.14 7.03
N VAL A 187 18.49 1.36 6.12
CA VAL A 187 17.73 0.15 6.46
C VAL A 187 18.73 -1.00 6.67
N PRO A 188 18.77 -1.65 7.85
CA PRO A 188 19.72 -2.75 8.07
C PRO A 188 19.31 -4.02 7.31
N LYS A 189 20.32 -4.80 6.88
CA LYS A 189 20.14 -5.99 6.03
C LYS A 189 19.67 -7.23 6.78
N SER A 190 19.90 -7.31 8.10
CA SER A 190 19.53 -8.43 8.96
C SER A 190 19.19 -7.92 10.36
N PHE A 191 18.33 -8.66 11.05
CA PHE A 191 17.96 -8.49 12.47
C PHE A 191 17.89 -9.87 13.11
#